data_AF-A0A946ETW0-F1
#
_entry.id   AF-A0A946ETW0-F1
#
_cell.length_a   1.000
_cell.length_b   1.000
_cell.length_c   1.000
_cell.angle_alpha   90.00
_cell.angle_beta   90.00
_cell.angle_gamma   90.00
#
_symmetry.space_group_name_H-M   'P 1'
#
loop_
_entity.id
_entity.type
_entity.pdbx_description
1 polymer ?
#
loop_
_entity_poly.entity_id
_entity_poly.type
_entity_poly.pdbx_seq_one_letter_code
_entity_poly.pdbx_strand_id
1 'polypeptide(L)'
;MDLYHAYEDHKGWGDTFFYDAREAAIFAGETRGRRLDSVKVLDIGFGGGSFMAWARDQGAEVTGIEINPAQVARAQAQGFDAHAGTLASADTLDGRKFDLIVAFDVLEHIDRDELGALLARVAEHLAPNGRFLARFPNGQSPAGQVLQAGDITHRTVLSVPAVAQLAPHAGLVLVRGGNSFRQVT
;
A
#
# COMPACT_ATOMS: atom_id res chain seq x y z
N MET A 1 1.44 -8.21 23.64
CA MET A 1 0.43 -7.14 23.65
C MET A 1 -0.04 -7.00 22.21
N ASP A 2 -1.34 -7.15 21.94
CA ASP A 2 -1.88 -6.93 20.61
C ASP A 2 -1.96 -5.41 20.37
N LEU A 3 -0.99 -4.89 19.61
CA LEU A 3 -0.88 -3.46 19.33
C LEU A 3 -1.94 -2.97 18.31
N TYR A 4 -2.63 -3.88 17.61
CA TYR A 4 -3.61 -3.54 16.58
C TYR A 4 -5.02 -3.29 17.14
N HIS A 5 -5.34 -3.83 18.32
CA HIS A 5 -6.66 -3.67 18.95
C HIS A 5 -7.07 -2.21 19.23
N ALA A 6 -6.11 -1.29 19.43
CA ALA A 6 -6.36 0.14 19.62
C ALA A 6 -5.91 1.02 18.42
N TYR A 7 -5.48 0.38 17.33
CA TYR A 7 -4.89 1.08 16.19
C TYR A 7 -5.94 1.82 15.35
N GLU A 8 -7.17 1.29 15.30
CA GLU A 8 -8.31 1.96 14.64
C GLU A 8 -8.55 3.37 15.20
N ASP A 9 -8.56 3.50 16.53
CA ASP A 9 -8.76 4.77 17.23
C ASP A 9 -7.59 5.73 17.00
N HIS A 10 -6.35 5.21 16.99
CA HIS A 10 -5.15 6.01 16.72
C HIS A 10 -5.14 6.58 15.30
N LYS A 11 -5.54 5.78 14.30
CA LYS A 11 -5.62 6.21 12.90
C LYS A 11 -6.92 6.97 12.57
N GLY A 12 -7.88 7.00 13.50
CA GLY A 12 -9.14 7.73 13.33
C GLY A 12 -10.05 7.13 12.26
N TRP A 13 -10.09 5.80 12.11
CA TRP A 13 -10.93 5.10 11.13
C TRP A 13 -12.42 5.05 11.52
N GLY A 14 -12.96 6.16 12.03
CA GLY A 14 -14.38 6.31 12.37
C GLY A 14 -15.30 6.42 11.14
N ASP A 15 -14.82 7.07 10.08
CA ASP A 15 -15.47 7.17 8.77
C ASP A 15 -14.55 6.54 7.70
N THR A 16 -14.84 5.30 7.31
CA THR A 16 -14.01 4.51 6.37
C THR A 16 -14.56 4.52 4.94
N PHE A 17 -13.69 4.25 3.96
CA PHE A 17 -13.99 4.17 2.52
C PHE A 17 -14.50 5.49 1.93
N PHE A 18 -14.00 6.59 2.47
CA PHE A 18 -14.16 7.95 1.97
C PHE A 18 -12.78 8.57 1.76
N TYR A 19 -12.71 9.60 0.93
CA TYR A 19 -11.50 10.40 0.76
C TYR A 19 -11.87 11.88 0.59
N ASP A 20 -11.03 12.78 1.08
CA ASP A 20 -11.21 14.22 0.86
C ASP A 20 -10.47 14.73 -0.39
N ALA A 21 -10.66 16.01 -0.72
CA ALA A 21 -10.01 16.63 -1.88
C ALA A 21 -8.48 16.64 -1.80
N ARG A 22 -7.91 16.65 -0.58
CA ARG A 22 -6.47 16.63 -0.35
C ARG A 22 -5.92 15.23 -0.61
N GLU A 23 -6.58 14.19 -0.09
CA GLU A 23 -6.24 12.80 -0.38
C GLU A 23 -6.34 12.50 -1.88
N ALA A 24 -7.41 12.95 -2.54
CA ALA A 24 -7.56 12.80 -3.99
C ALA A 24 -6.38 13.41 -4.76
N ALA A 25 -5.92 14.60 -4.37
CA ALA A 25 -4.78 15.26 -5.00
C ALA A 25 -3.46 14.51 -4.74
N ILE A 26 -3.28 13.95 -3.53
CA ILE A 26 -2.12 13.13 -3.18
C ILE A 26 -2.12 11.86 -4.04
N PHE A 27 -3.22 11.11 -4.09
CA PHE A 27 -3.31 9.87 -4.88
C PHE A 27 -3.11 10.13 -6.37
N ALA A 28 -3.69 11.20 -6.92
CA ALA A 28 -3.44 11.61 -8.30
C ALA A 28 -1.95 11.93 -8.56
N GLY A 29 -1.28 12.57 -7.59
CA GLY A 29 0.15 12.87 -7.66
C GLY A 29 1.05 11.63 -7.56
N GLU A 30 0.71 10.70 -6.66
CA GLU A 30 1.43 9.44 -6.42
C GLU A 30 1.28 8.46 -7.60
N THR A 31 0.07 8.37 -8.15
CA THR A 31 -0.21 7.64 -9.40
C THR A 31 0.26 8.38 -10.66
N ARG A 32 0.76 9.61 -10.52
CA ARG A 32 1.29 10.47 -11.60
C ARG A 32 0.29 10.70 -12.73
N GLY A 33 -0.98 10.83 -12.40
CA GLY A 33 -2.05 11.00 -13.39
C GLY A 33 -2.24 9.79 -14.30
N ARG A 34 -1.75 8.60 -13.90
CA ARG A 34 -2.07 7.35 -14.60
C ARG A 34 -3.60 7.23 -14.67
N ARG A 35 -4.13 7.03 -15.86
CA ARG A 35 -5.55 6.72 -16.04
C ARG A 35 -5.85 5.38 -15.39
N LEU A 36 -6.86 5.34 -14.51
CA LEU A 36 -7.25 4.14 -13.78
C LEU A 36 -8.53 3.47 -14.31
N ASP A 37 -9.17 4.08 -15.31
CA ASP A 37 -10.32 3.52 -16.01
C ASP A 37 -10.06 2.08 -16.50
N SER A 38 -10.83 1.12 -15.99
CA SER A 38 -10.72 -0.33 -16.23
C SER A 38 -9.36 -0.95 -15.89
N VAL A 39 -8.59 -0.32 -14.99
CA VAL A 39 -7.31 -0.85 -14.49
C VAL A 39 -7.57 -1.74 -13.28
N LYS A 40 -6.92 -2.91 -13.24
CA LYS A 40 -6.99 -3.81 -12.08
C LYS A 40 -6.00 -3.37 -11.01
N VAL A 41 -6.52 -3.02 -9.84
CA VAL A 41 -5.74 -2.46 -8.73
C VAL A 41 -5.81 -3.40 -7.53
N LEU A 42 -4.65 -3.71 -6.96
CA LEU A 42 -4.55 -4.34 -5.64
C LEU A 42 -4.06 -3.32 -4.62
N ASP A 43 -4.81 -3.13 -3.54
CA ASP A 43 -4.40 -2.36 -2.37
C ASP A 43 -4.02 -3.29 -1.22
N ILE A 44 -2.71 -3.35 -0.90
CA ILE A 44 -2.18 -4.15 0.19
C ILE A 44 -2.21 -3.30 1.46
N GLY A 45 -2.85 -3.80 2.52
CA GLY A 45 -3.01 -3.09 3.78
C GLY A 45 -3.90 -1.85 3.62
N PHE A 46 -5.06 -2.01 2.99
CA PHE A 46 -5.91 -0.88 2.60
C PHE A 46 -6.43 -0.05 3.78
N GLY A 47 -6.38 -0.58 5.01
CA GLY A 47 -6.75 0.12 6.22
C GLY A 47 -8.14 0.78 6.12
N GLY A 48 -8.19 2.10 6.26
CA GLY A 48 -9.40 2.90 6.14
C GLY A 48 -10.04 2.94 4.74
N GLY A 49 -9.37 2.45 3.70
CA GLY A 49 -9.92 2.28 2.36
C GLY A 49 -10.09 3.56 1.53
N SER A 50 -9.47 4.68 1.93
CA SER A 50 -9.60 5.96 1.20
C SER A 50 -9.05 5.89 -0.23
N PHE A 51 -7.92 5.20 -0.43
CA PHE A 51 -7.40 4.94 -1.78
C PHE A 51 -8.32 4.03 -2.59
N MET A 52 -8.85 2.96 -2.01
CA MET A 52 -9.79 2.07 -2.71
C MET A 52 -11.02 2.83 -3.21
N ALA A 53 -11.60 3.69 -2.38
CA ALA A 53 -12.71 4.55 -2.75
C ALA A 53 -12.34 5.50 -3.89
N TRP A 54 -11.22 6.21 -3.77
CA TRP A 54 -10.73 7.10 -4.81
C TRP A 54 -10.47 6.38 -6.14
N ALA A 55 -9.78 5.24 -6.12
CA ALA A 55 -9.44 4.48 -7.31
C ALA A 55 -10.69 3.94 -8.02
N ARG A 56 -11.69 3.46 -7.26
CA ARG A 56 -13.00 3.06 -7.80
C ARG A 56 -13.70 4.22 -8.50
N ASP A 57 -13.68 5.42 -7.91
CA ASP A 57 -14.27 6.63 -8.50
C ASP A 57 -13.49 7.10 -9.75
N GLN A 58 -12.23 6.71 -9.90
CA GLN A 58 -11.46 6.88 -11.15
C GLN A 58 -11.72 5.77 -12.20
N GLY A 59 -12.59 4.81 -11.91
CA GLY A 59 -12.98 3.72 -12.80
C GLY A 59 -12.17 2.44 -12.67
N ALA A 60 -11.37 2.28 -11.61
CA ALA A 60 -10.58 1.06 -11.37
C ALA A 60 -11.42 -0.12 -10.88
N GLU A 61 -10.97 -1.34 -11.19
CA GLU A 61 -11.39 -2.58 -10.54
C GLU A 61 -10.49 -2.81 -9.32
N VAL A 62 -11.00 -2.58 -8.11
CA VAL A 62 -10.19 -2.58 -6.89
C VAL A 62 -10.40 -3.84 -6.06
N THR A 63 -9.31 -4.56 -5.80
CA THR A 63 -9.21 -5.64 -4.81
C THR A 63 -8.37 -5.17 -3.63
N GLY A 64 -8.76 -5.52 -2.40
CA GLY A 64 -8.02 -5.18 -1.18
C GLY A 64 -7.59 -6.39 -0.36
N ILE A 65 -6.42 -6.32 0.28
CA ILE A 65 -6.00 -7.27 1.33
C ILE A 65 -5.73 -6.48 2.62
N GLU A 66 -6.25 -6.95 3.75
CA GLU A 66 -6.07 -6.30 5.05
C GLU A 66 -6.01 -7.33 6.18
N ILE A 67 -5.12 -7.13 7.16
CA ILE A 67 -4.95 -8.04 8.29
C ILE A 67 -6.05 -7.85 9.33
N ASN A 68 -6.62 -6.64 9.44
CA ASN A 68 -7.73 -6.36 10.33
C ASN A 68 -9.07 -6.86 9.74
N PRO A 69 -9.69 -7.92 10.30
CA PRO A 69 -10.93 -8.48 9.78
C PRO A 69 -12.12 -7.51 9.88
N ALA A 70 -12.11 -6.54 10.80
CA ALA A 70 -13.16 -5.53 10.90
C ALA A 70 -13.16 -4.59 9.68
N GLN A 71 -11.97 -4.18 9.23
CA GLN A 71 -11.82 -3.36 8.02
C GLN A 71 -12.24 -4.14 6.76
N VAL A 72 -11.92 -5.43 6.69
CA VAL A 72 -12.38 -6.31 5.60
C VAL A 72 -13.89 -6.40 5.55
N ALA A 73 -14.55 -6.63 6.70
CA ALA A 73 -16.00 -6.68 6.76
C ALA A 73 -16.64 -5.33 6.34
N ARG A 74 -16.05 -4.20 6.76
CA ARG A 74 -16.50 -2.85 6.34
C ARG A 74 -16.31 -2.64 4.83
N ALA A 75 -15.18 -3.05 4.25
CA ALA A 75 -14.92 -2.96 2.82
C ALA A 75 -15.94 -3.77 2.00
N GLN A 76 -16.20 -5.01 2.41
CA GLN A 76 -17.17 -5.89 1.77
C GLN A 76 -18.59 -5.32 1.84
N ALA A 77 -18.97 -4.71 2.98
CA ALA A 77 -20.25 -4.02 3.12
C ALA A 77 -20.39 -2.80 2.18
N GLN A 78 -19.28 -2.19 1.76
CA GLN A 78 -19.21 -1.12 0.76
C GLN A 78 -19.09 -1.64 -0.69
N GLY A 79 -19.18 -2.96 -0.89
CA GLY A 79 -19.15 -3.61 -2.20
C GLY A 79 -17.76 -3.79 -2.79
N PHE A 80 -16.69 -3.66 -2.00
CA PHE A 80 -15.34 -3.97 -2.46
C PHE A 80 -15.05 -5.48 -2.42
N ASP A 81 -14.23 -5.93 -3.36
CA ASP A 81 -13.59 -7.24 -3.32
C ASP A 81 -12.42 -7.18 -2.31
N ALA A 82 -12.67 -7.56 -1.06
CA ALA A 82 -11.71 -7.46 0.02
C ALA A 82 -11.48 -8.79 0.73
N HIS A 83 -10.21 -9.07 1.07
CA HIS A 83 -9.78 -10.33 1.66
C HIS A 83 -8.99 -10.10 2.95
N ALA A 84 -9.22 -10.95 3.95
CA ALA A 84 -8.46 -10.92 5.19
C ALA A 84 -7.10 -11.62 5.04
N GLY A 85 -6.05 -11.05 5.64
CA GLY A 85 -4.72 -11.65 5.76
C GLY A 85 -3.60 -10.78 5.20
N THR A 86 -2.52 -11.43 4.77
CA THR A 86 -1.36 -10.78 4.14
C THR A 86 -1.16 -11.30 2.72
N LEU A 87 -0.52 -10.51 1.85
CA LEU A 87 -0.18 -10.96 0.49
C LEU A 87 0.78 -12.18 0.51
N ALA A 88 1.60 -12.30 1.55
CA ALA A 88 2.49 -13.45 1.76
C ALA A 88 1.72 -14.75 2.05
N SER A 89 0.55 -14.66 2.65
CA SER A 89 -0.30 -15.81 3.02
C SER A 89 -1.26 -16.28 1.92
N ALA A 90 -1.26 -15.64 0.75
CA ALA A 90 -2.42 -15.63 -0.14
C ALA A 90 -2.37 -16.67 -1.29
N ASP A 91 -3.02 -17.81 -1.08
CA ASP A 91 -3.75 -18.52 -2.16
C ASP A 91 -5.06 -17.78 -2.53
N THR A 92 -5.47 -16.77 -1.75
CA THR A 92 -6.75 -16.05 -1.84
C THR A 92 -6.92 -15.15 -3.06
N LEU A 93 -5.84 -14.86 -3.79
CA LEU A 93 -5.91 -14.09 -5.03
C LEU A 93 -6.03 -14.97 -6.28
N ASP A 94 -6.01 -16.30 -6.17
CA ASP A 94 -6.14 -17.25 -7.29
C ASP A 94 -5.21 -16.95 -8.48
N GLY A 95 -4.00 -16.45 -8.19
CA GLY A 95 -3.03 -16.08 -9.24
C GLY A 95 -3.42 -14.88 -10.09
N ARG A 96 -4.45 -14.10 -9.69
CA ARG A 96 -4.87 -12.86 -10.35
C ARG A 96 -3.69 -11.90 -10.55
N LYS A 97 -3.71 -11.22 -11.69
CA LYS A 97 -2.70 -10.24 -12.08
C LYS A 97 -3.29 -8.84 -12.05
N PHE A 98 -2.50 -7.88 -11.57
CA PHE A 98 -2.89 -6.49 -11.38
C PHE A 98 -1.98 -5.55 -12.18
N ASP A 99 -2.58 -4.53 -12.78
CA ASP A 99 -1.88 -3.49 -13.54
C ASP A 99 -1.19 -2.46 -12.63
N LEU A 100 -1.74 -2.31 -11.42
CA LEU A 100 -1.21 -1.49 -10.35
C LEU A 100 -1.38 -2.23 -9.02
N ILE A 101 -0.30 -2.39 -8.29
CA ILE A 101 -0.31 -2.81 -6.90
C ILE A 101 0.15 -1.61 -6.07
N VAL A 102 -0.59 -1.28 -5.01
CA VAL A 102 -0.20 -0.25 -4.05
C VAL A 102 0.01 -0.83 -2.66
N ALA A 103 0.87 -0.19 -1.88
CA ALA A 103 1.05 -0.45 -0.47
C ALA A 103 1.38 0.87 0.22
N PHE A 104 0.39 1.49 0.83
CA PHE A 104 0.52 2.79 1.47
C PHE A 104 0.62 2.64 2.97
N ASP A 105 1.79 3.00 3.49
CA ASP A 105 2.11 2.96 4.91
C ASP A 105 2.00 1.52 5.47
N VAL A 106 2.62 0.57 4.74
CA VAL A 106 2.60 -0.88 5.02
C VAL A 106 3.98 -1.46 5.24
N LEU A 107 4.94 -1.16 4.35
CA LEU A 107 6.22 -1.86 4.31
C LEU A 107 7.05 -1.65 5.59
N GLU A 108 6.88 -0.51 6.25
CA GLU A 108 7.52 -0.15 7.50
C GLU A 108 7.05 -1.00 8.69
N HIS A 109 5.88 -1.63 8.60
CA HIS A 109 5.35 -2.54 9.62
C HIS A 109 5.85 -3.98 9.44
N ILE A 110 6.51 -4.29 8.33
CA ILE A 110 7.01 -5.62 7.99
C ILE A 110 8.45 -5.77 8.47
N ASP A 111 8.81 -6.95 8.97
CA ASP A 111 10.17 -7.22 9.39
C ASP A 111 11.13 -7.27 8.20
N ARG A 112 12.39 -6.86 8.42
CA ARG A 112 13.36 -6.62 7.33
C ARG A 112 13.62 -7.87 6.49
N ASP A 113 13.63 -9.03 7.11
CA ASP A 113 13.84 -10.35 6.49
C ASP A 113 12.61 -10.86 5.73
N GLU A 114 11.41 -10.35 6.04
CA GLU A 114 10.16 -10.70 5.36
C GLU A 114 9.88 -9.84 4.11
N LEU A 115 10.48 -8.65 4.02
CA LEU A 115 10.27 -7.72 2.89
C LEU A 115 10.58 -8.35 1.53
N GLY A 116 11.65 -9.16 1.44
CA GLY A 116 12.01 -9.83 0.20
C GLY A 116 10.91 -10.78 -0.29
N ALA A 117 10.32 -11.55 0.64
CA ALA A 117 9.22 -12.46 0.33
C ALA A 117 7.96 -11.71 -0.11
N LEU A 118 7.60 -10.62 0.60
CA LEU A 118 6.48 -9.76 0.20
C LEU A 118 6.67 -9.21 -1.22
N LEU A 119 7.85 -8.65 -1.51
CA LEU A 119 8.14 -8.09 -2.83
C LEU A 119 8.12 -9.14 -3.94
N ALA A 120 8.57 -10.38 -3.65
CA ALA A 120 8.47 -11.48 -4.60
C ALA A 120 7.01 -11.82 -4.92
N ARG A 121 6.14 -11.84 -3.91
CA ARG A 121 4.69 -12.03 -4.10
C ARG A 121 4.07 -10.88 -4.88
N VAL A 122 4.48 -9.64 -4.64
CA VAL A 122 4.08 -8.49 -5.46
C VAL A 122 4.46 -8.72 -6.93
N ALA A 123 5.70 -9.14 -7.20
CA ALA A 123 6.15 -9.44 -8.56
C ALA A 123 5.34 -10.55 -9.22
N GLU A 124 4.99 -11.60 -8.48
CA GLU A 124 4.14 -12.69 -8.95
C GLU A 124 2.73 -12.22 -9.30
N HIS A 125 2.18 -11.22 -8.60
CA HIS A 125 0.83 -10.69 -8.87
C HIS A 125 0.80 -9.51 -9.84
N LEU A 126 1.94 -9.01 -10.31
CA LEU A 126 1.97 -7.97 -11.33
C LEU A 126 1.62 -8.53 -12.72
N ALA A 127 0.75 -7.82 -13.43
CA ALA A 127 0.54 -8.02 -14.85
C ALA A 127 1.79 -7.59 -15.65
N PRO A 128 1.96 -8.06 -16.90
CA PRO A 128 2.97 -7.51 -17.79
C PRO A 128 2.86 -5.99 -17.88
N ASN A 129 3.97 -5.27 -17.71
CA ASN A 129 4.02 -3.80 -17.62
C ASN A 129 3.31 -3.18 -16.41
N GLY A 130 2.89 -3.99 -15.43
CA GLY A 130 2.33 -3.51 -14.18
C GLY A 130 3.29 -2.62 -13.41
N ARG A 131 2.75 -1.90 -12.42
CA ARG A 131 3.56 -1.08 -11.50
C ARG A 131 3.22 -1.43 -10.07
N PHE A 132 4.26 -1.47 -9.25
CA PHE A 132 4.12 -1.45 -7.80
C PHE A 132 4.46 -0.05 -7.29
N LEU A 133 3.60 0.50 -6.45
CA LEU A 133 3.77 1.80 -5.82
C LEU A 133 3.70 1.64 -4.30
N ALA A 134 4.77 2.01 -3.60
CA ALA A 134 4.81 1.99 -2.15
C ALA A 134 5.02 3.39 -1.58
N ARG A 135 4.33 3.70 -0.49
CA ARG A 135 4.55 4.88 0.35
C ARG A 135 4.89 4.41 1.76
N PHE A 136 5.87 5.05 2.37
CA PHE A 136 6.32 4.79 3.73
C PHE A 136 7.16 5.99 4.24
N PRO A 137 7.36 6.14 5.56
CA PRO A 137 8.27 7.13 6.12
C PRO A 137 9.67 7.04 5.52
N ASN A 138 10.18 8.16 5.00
CA ASN A 138 11.51 8.20 4.40
C ASN A 138 12.61 8.27 5.47
N GLY A 139 13.30 7.16 5.73
CA GLY A 139 14.40 7.06 6.68
C GLY A 139 15.65 7.91 6.36
N GLN A 140 15.75 8.48 5.15
CA GLN A 140 16.82 9.43 4.78
C GLN A 140 16.48 10.87 5.16
N SER A 141 15.25 11.15 5.59
CA SER A 141 14.78 12.49 5.94
C SER A 141 14.58 12.61 7.44
N PRO A 142 15.08 13.68 8.10
CA PRO A 142 14.78 13.92 9.51
C PRO A 142 13.28 13.94 9.81
N ALA A 143 12.48 14.55 8.95
CA ALA A 143 11.01 14.57 9.10
C ALA A 143 10.40 13.17 8.94
N GLY A 144 10.95 12.35 8.04
CA GLY A 144 10.51 10.96 7.88
C GLY A 144 10.87 10.10 9.10
N GLN A 145 12.01 10.38 9.76
CA GLN A 145 12.37 9.69 11.00
C GLN A 145 11.46 10.04 12.18
N VAL A 146 10.92 11.26 12.23
CA VAL A 146 9.90 11.62 13.24
C VAL A 146 8.63 10.78 13.04
N LEU A 147 8.16 10.64 11.80
CA LEU A 147 7.02 9.78 11.48
C LEU A 147 7.31 8.30 11.77
N GLN A 148 8.51 7.84 11.41
CA GLN A 148 8.97 6.49 11.67
C GLN A 148 8.95 6.16 13.17
N ALA A 149 9.45 7.05 14.03
CA ALA A 149 9.53 6.83 15.48
C ALA A 149 8.23 7.12 16.23
N GLY A 150 7.30 7.86 15.61
CA GLY A 150 6.03 8.26 16.22
C GLY A 150 4.98 7.15 16.28
N ASP A 151 5.16 6.08 15.50
CA ASP A 151 4.28 4.91 15.49
C ASP A 151 5.06 3.69 16.00
N ILE A 152 4.65 3.18 17.16
CA ILE A 152 5.33 2.06 17.84
C ILE A 152 5.19 0.73 17.09
N THR A 153 4.31 0.66 16.09
CA THR A 153 4.11 -0.53 15.29
C THR A 153 5.06 -0.61 14.08
N HIS A 154 5.79 0.47 13.78
CA HIS A 154 6.82 0.42 12.74
C HIS A 154 8.02 -0.42 13.19
N ARG A 155 8.46 -1.34 12.33
CA ARG A 155 9.54 -2.29 12.58
C ARG A 155 10.78 -2.01 11.75
N THR A 156 10.58 -1.64 10.48
CA THR A 156 11.67 -1.49 9.52
C THR A 156 11.77 -0.06 9.00
N VAL A 157 12.95 0.55 9.21
CA VAL A 157 13.28 1.84 8.58
C VAL A 157 13.61 1.61 7.09
N LEU A 158 12.86 2.28 6.23
CA LEU A 158 12.98 2.16 4.77
C LEU A 158 13.52 3.43 4.13
N SER A 159 14.12 3.27 2.95
CA SER A 159 14.66 4.34 2.15
C SER A 159 14.75 3.93 0.68
N VAL A 160 14.92 4.90 -0.22
CA VAL A 160 15.08 4.59 -1.66
C VAL A 160 16.28 3.66 -1.91
N PRO A 161 17.48 3.87 -1.31
CA PRO A 161 18.59 2.93 -1.46
C PRO A 161 18.33 1.53 -0.88
N ALA A 162 17.57 1.41 0.21
CA ALA A 162 17.21 0.11 0.76
C ALA A 162 16.27 -0.65 -0.19
N VAL A 163 15.24 0.02 -0.73
CA VAL A 163 14.34 -0.58 -1.71
C VAL A 163 15.08 -0.91 -3.02
N ALA A 164 16.02 -0.07 -3.46
CA ALA A 164 16.84 -0.32 -4.65
C ALA A 164 17.70 -1.59 -4.51
N GLN A 165 18.14 -1.93 -3.30
CA GLN A 165 18.86 -3.18 -3.02
C GLN A 165 17.91 -4.38 -2.97
N LEU A 166 16.72 -4.24 -2.39
CA LEU A 166 15.76 -5.33 -2.23
C LEU A 166 15.04 -5.71 -3.53
N ALA A 167 14.65 -4.72 -4.35
CA ALA A 167 13.79 -4.93 -5.52
C ALA A 167 14.34 -5.95 -6.53
N PRO A 168 15.64 -5.94 -6.90
CA PRO A 168 16.19 -6.92 -7.85
C PRO A 168 16.10 -8.37 -7.36
N HIS A 169 16.23 -8.60 -6.04
CA HIS A 169 16.11 -9.94 -5.46
C HIS A 169 14.68 -10.50 -5.55
N ALA A 170 13.69 -9.63 -5.72
CA ALA A 170 12.29 -9.97 -5.89
C ALA A 170 11.83 -9.96 -7.36
N GLY A 171 12.73 -9.79 -8.33
CA GLY A 171 12.36 -9.68 -9.75
C GLY A 171 11.70 -8.34 -10.11
N LEU A 172 11.83 -7.32 -9.26
CA LEU A 172 11.35 -5.97 -9.49
C LEU A 172 12.50 -5.04 -9.90
N VAL A 173 12.18 -4.00 -10.66
CA VAL A 173 13.12 -2.93 -11.01
C VAL A 173 12.60 -1.62 -10.44
N LEU A 174 13.41 -0.96 -9.62
CA LEU A 174 13.09 0.37 -9.13
C LEU A 174 13.21 1.37 -10.29
N VAL A 175 12.07 1.82 -10.81
CA VAL A 175 12.02 2.81 -11.90
C VAL A 175 12.05 4.26 -11.39
N ARG A 176 11.60 4.49 -10.14
CA ARG A 176 11.54 5.81 -9.52
C ARG A 176 11.46 5.69 -7.99
N GLY A 177 12.12 6.59 -7.27
CA GLY A 177 11.96 6.77 -5.83
C GLY A 177 12.25 8.21 -5.42
N GLY A 178 11.60 8.69 -4.35
CA GLY A 178 11.79 10.05 -3.85
C GLY A 178 10.68 10.45 -2.86
N ASN A 179 10.76 11.68 -2.36
CA ASN A 179 9.71 12.25 -1.51
C ASN A 179 8.53 12.72 -2.36
N SER A 180 7.31 12.48 -1.89
CA SER A 180 6.05 12.92 -2.53
C SER A 180 6.01 14.44 -2.82
N PHE A 181 6.75 15.26 -2.07
CA PHE A 181 6.80 16.72 -2.23
C PHE A 181 8.00 17.27 -3.03
N ARG A 182 8.86 16.41 -3.60
CA ARG A 182 9.90 16.85 -4.55
C ARG A 182 9.96 15.89 -5.74
N GLN A 183 9.49 16.36 -6.90
CA GLN A 183 9.95 15.77 -8.15
C GLN A 183 11.46 16.01 -8.25
N VAL A 184 12.25 14.95 -8.24
CA VAL A 184 13.58 15.01 -8.86
C VAL A 184 13.32 15.02 -10.36
N THR A 185 13.56 16.16 -10.98
CA THR A 185 13.72 16.35 -12.43
C THR A 185 14.99 15.69 -12.91
#